data_AF-A0AAV9QM62-F1
#
_entry.id   AF-A0AAV9QM62-F1
#
_cell.length_a   1.000
_cell.length_b   1.000
_cell.length_c   1.000
_cell.angle_alpha   90.00
_cell.angle_beta   90.00
_cell.angle_gamma   90.00
#
_symmetry.space_group_name_H-M   'P 1'
#
loop_
_entity.id
_entity.type
_entity.pdbx_description
1 polymer ?
#
loop_
_entity_poly.entity_id
_entity_poly.type
_entity_poly.pdbx_seq_one_letter_code
_entity_poly.pdbx_strand_id
1 'polypeptide(L)'
;MPVFSTKNETRNRGILLGVVGTDVPVSELLKTIPKYKLGIHGYAFAITNNGYILTHPDLRPLYGDGKKRRKPNYSSVDLSEVEWEDKDDTLRNAMVNRKTGTFSLEVTKSVDKGKRVLVLHNDYYYTDIKGTPFSLGVALSRGHGKYFFRGNVTVEEGLHDLEHPDVALADEWTYCNTDEHPEHRYLSQIEAIKIYLSGQEPRLHCDKELIQEVLFDAVVTAPLEAYWTSLVLNKSENSDKGVEIAYLGTRTGLSRINLFVVPDELTNQ
;
A
#
# COMPACT_ATOMS: atom_id res chain seq x y z
N MET A 1 -28.73 5.46 8.26
CA MET A 1 -30.11 5.27 7.77
C MET A 1 -31.09 5.58 8.91
N PRO A 2 -32.00 6.57 8.75
CA PRO A 2 -32.98 6.90 9.78
C PRO A 2 -34.04 5.80 9.91
N VAL A 3 -34.50 5.57 11.14
CA VAL A 3 -35.55 4.61 11.48
C VAL A 3 -36.76 5.38 11.97
N PHE A 4 -37.89 5.18 11.30
CA PHE A 4 -39.15 5.87 11.62
C PHE A 4 -40.16 4.93 12.29
N SER A 5 -41.04 5.50 13.09
CA SER A 5 -42.12 4.77 13.74
C SER A 5 -43.16 4.32 12.71
N THR A 6 -43.48 3.02 12.72
CA THR A 6 -44.48 2.41 11.82
C THR A 6 -45.86 2.27 12.46
N LYS A 7 -46.06 2.73 13.71
CA LYS A 7 -47.35 2.65 14.40
C LYS A 7 -48.41 3.50 13.67
N ASN A 8 -49.61 2.97 13.49
CA ASN A 8 -50.68 3.63 12.72
C ASN A 8 -51.02 5.05 13.22
N GLU A 9 -50.94 5.29 14.52
CA GLU A 9 -51.22 6.61 15.15
C GLU A 9 -50.16 7.68 14.85
N THR A 10 -48.92 7.27 14.60
CA THR A 10 -47.76 8.16 14.42
C THR A 10 -47.19 8.12 13.00
N ARG A 11 -47.74 7.25 12.14
CA ARG A 11 -47.32 7.04 10.74
C ARG A 11 -47.38 8.32 9.91
N ASN A 12 -48.44 9.12 10.08
CA ASN A 12 -48.60 10.40 9.38
C ASN A 12 -47.71 11.52 9.96
N ARG A 13 -47.15 11.34 11.17
CA ARG A 13 -46.28 12.32 11.83
C ARG A 13 -44.81 12.09 11.55
N GLY A 14 -44.43 10.95 10.96
CA GLY A 14 -43.04 10.66 10.57
C GLY A 14 -42.07 10.72 11.75
N ILE A 15 -42.46 10.18 12.92
CA ILE A 15 -41.63 10.26 14.13
C ILE A 15 -40.32 9.47 13.92
N LEU A 16 -39.19 10.17 13.99
CA LEU A 16 -37.85 9.59 13.97
C LEU A 16 -37.59 8.87 15.31
N LEU A 17 -37.38 7.56 15.25
CA LEU A 17 -37.04 6.73 16.42
C LEU A 17 -35.54 6.70 16.68
N GLY A 18 -34.73 6.81 15.62
CA GLY A 18 -33.28 6.80 15.73
C GLY A 18 -32.60 6.69 14.38
N VAL A 19 -31.29 6.47 14.41
CA VAL A 19 -30.45 6.31 13.22
C VAL A 19 -29.60 5.06 13.40
N VAL A 20 -29.61 4.19 12.39
CA VAL A 20 -28.69 3.06 12.30
C VAL A 20 -27.53 3.46 11.40
N GLY A 21 -26.30 3.22 11.87
CA GLY A 21 -25.07 3.42 11.12
C GLY A 21 -24.24 2.14 11.11
N THR A 22 -23.37 2.01 10.13
CA THR A 22 -22.32 1.00 10.11
C THR A 22 -21.00 1.70 9.83
N ASP A 23 -19.96 1.32 10.55
CA ASP A 23 -18.62 1.86 10.34
C ASP A 23 -17.92 1.08 9.23
N VAL A 24 -17.26 1.80 8.33
CA VAL A 24 -16.39 1.23 7.30
C VAL A 24 -14.97 1.72 7.55
N PRO A 25 -14.02 0.83 7.90
CA PRO A 25 -12.64 1.22 8.14
C PRO A 25 -11.99 1.67 6.83
N VAL A 26 -11.29 2.81 6.85
CA VAL A 26 -10.51 3.28 5.69
C VAL A 26 -9.41 2.28 5.30
N SER A 27 -8.88 1.52 6.27
CA SER A 27 -7.91 0.45 6.02
C SER A 27 -8.46 -0.63 5.09
N GLU A 28 -9.74 -0.98 5.20
CA GLU A 28 -10.37 -1.97 4.33
C GLU A 28 -10.52 -1.43 2.90
N LEU A 29 -10.82 -0.13 2.75
CA LEU A 29 -10.82 0.51 1.43
C LEU A 29 -9.41 0.50 0.82
N LEU A 30 -8.38 0.77 1.63
CA LEU A 30 -6.99 0.76 1.18
C LEU A 30 -6.49 -0.63 0.77
N LYS A 31 -6.99 -1.71 1.38
CA LYS A 31 -6.67 -3.10 0.98
C LYS A 31 -7.12 -3.41 -0.45
N THR A 32 -8.17 -2.74 -0.95
CA THR A 32 -8.66 -2.97 -2.33
C THR A 32 -7.80 -2.30 -3.41
N ILE A 33 -6.94 -1.35 -3.04
CA ILE A 33 -6.07 -0.65 -3.99
C ILE A 33 -4.84 -1.52 -4.27
N PRO A 34 -4.59 -1.95 -5.52
CA PRO A 34 -3.45 -2.80 -5.84
C PRO A 34 -2.15 -1.99 -5.83
N LYS A 35 -1.55 -1.81 -4.65
CA LYS A 35 -0.32 -1.01 -4.44
C LYS A 35 0.82 -1.42 -5.38
N TYR A 36 1.00 -2.72 -5.57
CA TYR A 36 2.06 -3.30 -6.42
C TYR A 36 1.98 -2.91 -7.90
N LYS A 37 0.79 -2.49 -8.38
CA LYS A 37 0.57 -2.06 -9.76
C LYS A 37 0.85 -0.58 -9.98
N LEU A 38 0.87 0.24 -8.92
CA LEU A 38 1.01 1.70 -9.03
C LEU A 38 2.46 2.17 -9.16
N GLY A 39 3.42 1.31 -8.80
CA GLY A 39 4.84 1.67 -8.74
C GLY A 39 5.22 2.45 -7.49
N ILE A 40 6.52 2.72 -7.32
CA ILE A 40 7.10 3.24 -6.06
C ILE A 40 6.55 4.62 -5.66
N HIS A 41 6.32 5.49 -6.65
CA HIS A 41 5.80 6.85 -6.42
C HIS A 41 4.31 6.97 -6.72
N GLY A 42 3.68 5.91 -7.21
CA GLY A 42 2.26 5.91 -7.50
C GLY A 42 1.43 5.72 -6.23
N TYR A 43 0.28 6.39 -6.18
CA TYR A 43 -0.65 6.27 -5.07
C TYR A 43 -2.08 6.48 -5.53
N ALA A 44 -3.02 5.91 -4.79
CA ALA A 44 -4.43 6.21 -4.95
C ALA A 44 -4.91 7.06 -3.77
N PHE A 45 -5.87 7.93 -4.06
CA PHE A 45 -6.50 8.81 -3.09
C PHE A 45 -7.98 8.94 -3.41
N ALA A 46 -8.78 9.27 -2.41
CA ALA A 46 -10.21 9.48 -2.60
C ALA A 46 -10.66 10.76 -1.90
N ILE A 47 -11.62 11.44 -2.51
CA ILE A 47 -12.19 12.68 -1.98
C ILE A 47 -13.72 12.59 -1.91
N THR A 48 -14.30 13.42 -1.06
CA THR A 48 -15.73 13.67 -0.97
C THR A 48 -16.20 14.66 -2.05
N ASN A 49 -17.52 14.77 -2.23
CA ASN A 49 -18.15 15.78 -3.07
C ASN A 49 -17.92 17.24 -2.62
N ASN A 50 -17.28 17.45 -1.47
CA ASN A 50 -16.91 18.79 -0.99
C ASN A 50 -15.41 19.09 -1.16
N GLY A 51 -14.60 18.14 -1.66
CA GLY A 51 -13.15 18.28 -1.79
C GLY A 51 -12.34 17.73 -0.61
N TYR A 52 -13.00 17.34 0.48
CA TYR A 52 -12.29 16.74 1.62
C TYR A 52 -11.70 15.38 1.29
N ILE A 53 -10.48 15.16 1.75
CA ILE A 53 -9.76 13.92 1.56
C ILE A 53 -10.32 12.82 2.47
N LEU A 54 -10.69 11.69 1.87
CA LEU A 54 -11.00 10.46 2.58
C LEU A 54 -9.73 9.65 2.88
N THR A 55 -8.85 9.52 1.88
CA THR A 55 -7.56 8.85 2.01
C THR A 55 -6.54 9.48 1.06
N HIS A 56 -5.32 9.72 1.55
CA HIS A 56 -4.18 10.24 0.79
C HIS A 56 -2.88 9.93 1.55
N PRO A 57 -1.74 9.62 0.88
CA PRO A 57 -0.47 9.31 1.57
C PRO A 57 -0.01 10.40 2.55
N ASP A 58 -0.20 11.67 2.20
CA ASP A 58 0.20 12.81 3.03
C ASP A 58 -0.85 13.24 4.07
N LEU A 59 -2.02 12.58 4.11
CA LEU A 59 -3.01 12.82 5.16
C LEU A 59 -2.50 12.23 6.49
N ARG A 60 -2.15 13.10 7.44
CA ARG A 60 -1.64 12.70 8.77
C ARG A 60 -2.68 12.94 9.87
N PRO A 61 -3.55 11.96 10.19
CA PRO A 61 -4.64 12.13 11.14
C PRO A 61 -4.19 12.23 12.60
N LEU A 62 -2.96 11.84 12.94
CA LEU A 62 -2.42 11.80 14.30
C LEU A 62 -1.40 12.92 14.54
N TYR A 63 -1.25 13.37 15.79
CA TYR A 63 -0.28 14.42 16.19
C TYR A 63 1.20 14.02 16.03
N GLY A 64 1.49 12.77 15.69
CA GLY A 64 2.83 12.23 15.46
C GLY A 64 2.80 10.71 15.52
N ASP A 65 3.87 10.07 15.05
CA ASP A 65 4.01 8.61 15.08
C ASP A 65 3.89 8.12 16.53
N GLY A 66 2.90 7.26 16.81
CA GLY A 66 2.67 6.67 18.13
C GLY A 66 1.71 7.43 19.06
N LYS A 67 1.26 8.65 18.74
CA LYS A 67 0.24 9.35 19.56
C LYS A 67 -1.17 8.93 19.14
N LYS A 68 -1.93 8.29 20.05
CA LYS A 68 -3.33 7.87 19.81
C LYS A 68 -4.33 9.03 19.65
N ARG A 69 -3.92 10.27 19.88
CA ARG A 69 -4.82 11.43 19.78
C ARG A 69 -4.88 11.93 18.33
N ARG A 70 -6.09 11.87 17.76
CA ARG A 70 -6.39 12.46 16.44
C ARG A 70 -6.26 13.98 16.49
N LYS A 71 -5.76 14.57 15.41
CA LYS A 71 -5.72 16.02 15.24
C LYS A 71 -7.15 16.56 15.15
N PRO A 72 -7.47 17.70 15.77
CA PRO A 72 -8.69 18.43 15.47
C PRO A 72 -8.77 18.66 13.96
N ASN A 73 -9.95 18.50 13.36
CA ASN A 73 -10.22 18.80 11.96
C ASN A 73 -9.49 17.94 10.92
N TYR A 74 -8.92 16.79 11.29
CA TYR A 74 -8.29 15.89 10.30
C TYR A 74 -9.26 15.42 9.19
N SER A 75 -10.57 15.41 9.48
CA SER A 75 -11.63 15.00 8.56
C SER A 75 -12.05 16.09 7.57
N SER A 76 -11.52 17.31 7.69
CA SER A 76 -11.86 18.46 6.85
C SER A 76 -10.66 19.01 6.08
N VAL A 77 -9.61 18.21 5.94
CA VAL A 77 -8.44 18.56 5.11
C VAL A 77 -8.86 18.47 3.65
N ASP A 78 -8.69 19.57 2.91
CA ASP A 78 -9.00 19.66 1.49
C ASP A 78 -7.85 19.11 0.61
N LEU A 79 -8.18 18.64 -0.59
CA LEU A 79 -7.20 18.21 -1.59
C LEU A 79 -6.17 19.31 -1.91
N SER A 80 -6.58 20.57 -2.02
CA SER A 80 -5.67 21.68 -2.35
C SER A 80 -4.62 21.96 -1.27
N GLU A 81 -4.85 21.54 -0.02
CA GLU A 81 -3.86 21.67 1.06
C GLU A 81 -2.71 20.67 0.93
N VAL A 82 -2.94 19.58 0.20
CA VAL A 82 -2.00 18.48 0.07
C VAL A 82 -1.37 18.46 -1.32
N GLU A 83 -2.17 18.68 -2.36
CA GLU A 83 -1.74 18.80 -3.76
C GLU A 83 -1.58 20.28 -4.14
N TRP A 84 -0.74 21.00 -3.39
CA TRP A 84 -0.57 22.46 -3.46
C TRP A 84 -0.01 22.99 -4.80
N GLU A 85 0.44 22.10 -5.68
CA GLU A 85 0.94 22.44 -7.01
C GLU A 85 -0.19 22.67 -8.03
N ASP A 86 -1.42 22.17 -7.76
CA ASP A 86 -2.62 22.44 -8.57
C ASP A 86 -3.19 23.83 -8.23
N LYS A 87 -2.47 24.88 -8.62
CA LYS A 87 -2.80 26.29 -8.26
C LYS A 87 -4.16 26.77 -8.75
N ASP A 88 -4.65 26.18 -9.83
CA ASP A 88 -5.94 26.52 -10.45
C ASP A 88 -7.10 25.63 -9.95
N ASP A 89 -6.84 24.76 -8.97
CA ASP A 89 -7.78 23.77 -8.43
C ASP A 89 -8.45 22.92 -9.53
N THR A 90 -7.76 22.67 -10.64
CA THR A 90 -8.32 22.00 -11.82
C THR A 90 -8.66 20.55 -11.52
N LEU A 91 -7.75 19.83 -10.87
CA LEU A 91 -7.92 18.44 -10.45
C LEU A 91 -9.02 18.36 -9.39
N ARG A 92 -8.93 19.22 -8.38
CA ARG A 92 -9.93 19.29 -7.30
C ARG A 92 -11.33 19.53 -7.86
N ASN A 93 -11.50 20.57 -8.67
CA ASN A 93 -12.81 20.93 -9.22
C ASN A 93 -13.35 19.84 -10.15
N ALA A 94 -12.49 19.19 -10.94
CA ALA A 94 -12.93 18.09 -11.81
C ALA A 94 -13.45 16.90 -11.00
N MET A 95 -12.75 16.52 -9.93
CA MET A 95 -13.15 15.40 -9.06
C MET A 95 -14.38 15.72 -8.21
N VAL A 96 -14.51 16.94 -7.68
CA VAL A 96 -15.71 17.42 -6.97
C VAL A 96 -16.93 17.42 -7.88
N ASN A 97 -16.76 17.85 -9.13
CA ASN A 97 -17.81 17.80 -10.15
C ASN A 97 -18.02 16.40 -10.76
N ARG A 98 -17.40 15.35 -10.19
CA ARG A 98 -17.57 13.95 -10.58
C ARG A 98 -17.28 13.69 -12.07
N LYS A 99 -16.30 14.39 -12.63
CA LYS A 99 -15.85 14.15 -14.00
C LYS A 99 -14.83 13.00 -14.01
N THR A 100 -14.82 12.25 -15.11
CA THR A 100 -13.76 11.30 -15.41
C THR A 100 -12.76 11.96 -16.34
N GLY A 101 -11.47 11.85 -16.04
CA GLY A 101 -10.44 12.50 -16.84
C GLY A 101 -9.03 12.19 -16.40
N THR A 102 -8.11 12.89 -17.06
CA THR A 102 -6.67 12.82 -16.78
C THR A 102 -6.12 14.22 -16.61
N PHE A 103 -5.13 14.36 -15.75
CA PHE A 103 -4.44 15.63 -15.52
C PHE A 103 -2.98 15.36 -15.24
N SER A 104 -2.08 16.18 -15.78
CA SER A 104 -0.64 15.98 -15.60
C SER A 104 -0.05 17.21 -14.94
N LEU A 105 0.75 17.00 -13.90
CA LEU A 105 1.32 18.07 -13.11
C LEU A 105 2.73 17.68 -12.64
N GLU A 106 3.64 18.65 -12.65
CA GLU A 106 4.92 18.50 -11.96
C GLU A 106 4.70 18.77 -10.47
N VAL A 107 5.07 17.80 -9.63
CA VAL A 107 4.89 17.89 -8.18
C VAL A 107 6.20 17.74 -7.44
N THR A 108 6.33 18.49 -6.35
CA THR A 108 7.47 18.38 -5.46
C THR A 108 7.11 17.61 -4.20
N LYS A 109 7.75 16.46 -4.02
CA LYS A 109 7.49 15.56 -2.88
C LYS A 109 8.64 15.62 -1.87
N SER A 110 8.28 15.81 -0.61
CA SER A 110 9.25 15.77 0.49
C SER A 110 9.54 14.31 0.90
N VAL A 111 10.83 13.99 1.06
CA VAL A 111 11.33 12.67 1.49
C VAL A 111 12.15 12.83 2.76
N ASP A 112 12.29 11.75 3.53
CA ASP A 112 13.07 11.73 4.78
C ASP A 112 12.61 12.81 5.77
N LYS A 113 11.30 12.81 6.07
CA LYS A 113 10.65 13.76 6.99
C LYS A 113 10.89 15.24 6.65
N GLY A 114 11.03 15.56 5.36
CA GLY A 114 11.21 16.93 4.87
C GLY A 114 12.66 17.35 4.64
N LYS A 115 13.62 16.43 4.78
CA LYS A 115 15.04 16.74 4.56
C LYS A 115 15.46 16.77 3.10
N ARG A 116 14.73 16.06 2.23
CA ARG A 116 15.02 15.98 0.79
C ARG A 116 13.77 16.28 -0.02
N VAL A 117 13.97 16.80 -1.22
CA VAL A 117 12.89 17.12 -2.17
C VAL A 117 13.13 16.32 -3.45
N LEU A 118 12.09 15.65 -3.93
CA LEU A 118 12.05 14.99 -5.22
C LEU A 118 11.07 15.74 -6.12
N VAL A 119 11.50 16.06 -7.34
CA VAL A 119 10.62 16.60 -8.38
C VAL A 119 10.14 15.44 -9.23
N LEU A 120 8.83 15.26 -9.33
CA LEU A 120 8.20 14.16 -10.05
C LEU A 120 7.19 14.72 -11.04
N HIS A 121 7.13 14.14 -12.24
CA HIS A 121 6.07 14.46 -13.20
C HIS A 121 4.95 13.43 -13.05
N ASN A 122 3.84 13.82 -12.40
CA ASN A 122 2.74 12.92 -12.11
C ASN A 122 1.62 13.05 -13.16
N ASP A 123 1.13 11.91 -13.62
CA ASP A 123 -0.09 11.78 -14.40
C ASP A 123 -1.20 11.25 -13.47
N TYR A 124 -2.19 12.10 -13.20
CA TYR A 124 -3.37 11.83 -12.40
C TYR A 124 -4.49 11.30 -13.30
N TYR A 125 -5.11 10.21 -12.87
CA TYR A 125 -6.29 9.59 -13.48
C TYR A 125 -7.40 9.59 -12.44
N TYR A 126 -8.55 10.18 -12.75
CA TYR A 126 -9.62 10.32 -11.77
C TYR A 126 -10.99 10.01 -12.37
N THR A 127 -11.89 9.51 -11.51
CA THR A 127 -13.26 9.14 -11.87
C THR A 127 -14.17 9.17 -10.64
N ASP A 128 -15.48 9.20 -10.85
CA ASP A 128 -16.45 9.08 -9.77
C ASP A 128 -16.69 7.61 -9.36
N ILE A 129 -17.01 7.40 -8.08
CA ILE A 129 -17.46 6.09 -7.59
C ILE A 129 -18.99 6.05 -7.67
N LYS A 130 -19.49 5.29 -8.65
CA LYS A 130 -20.93 5.15 -8.90
C LYS A 130 -21.69 4.73 -7.63
N GLY A 131 -22.83 5.38 -7.39
CA GLY A 131 -23.67 5.10 -6.22
C GLY A 131 -23.20 5.74 -4.91
N THR A 132 -22.05 6.43 -4.91
CA THR A 132 -21.54 7.16 -3.74
C THR A 132 -21.26 8.63 -4.10
N PRO A 133 -21.10 9.52 -3.11
CA PRO A 133 -20.65 10.90 -3.34
C PRO A 133 -19.12 11.02 -3.45
N PHE A 134 -18.37 9.92 -3.49
CA PHE A 134 -16.92 9.93 -3.51
C PHE A 134 -16.37 9.88 -4.93
N SER A 135 -15.19 10.48 -5.10
CA SER A 135 -14.38 10.40 -6.33
C SER A 135 -13.03 9.77 -6.00
N LEU A 136 -12.52 8.94 -6.91
CA LEU A 136 -11.24 8.25 -6.78
C LEU A 136 -10.23 8.86 -7.75
N GLY A 137 -9.02 9.08 -7.27
CA GLY A 137 -7.86 9.51 -8.06
C GLY A 137 -6.71 8.54 -7.90
N VAL A 138 -5.95 8.34 -8.98
CA VAL A 138 -4.71 7.58 -9.01
C VAL A 138 -3.65 8.45 -9.64
N ALA A 139 -2.56 8.70 -8.91
CA ALA A 139 -1.39 9.39 -9.41
C ALA A 139 -0.33 8.35 -9.81
N LEU A 140 0.17 8.44 -11.03
CA LEU A 140 1.28 7.63 -11.53
C LEU A 140 2.42 8.56 -11.94
N SER A 141 3.64 8.28 -11.48
CA SER A 141 4.79 9.09 -11.84
C SER A 141 5.38 8.65 -13.19
N ARG A 142 5.71 9.60 -14.06
CA ARG A 142 6.33 9.27 -15.36
C ARG A 142 7.68 8.58 -15.14
N GLY A 143 7.94 7.55 -15.93
CA GLY A 143 9.12 6.69 -15.78
C GLY A 143 8.99 5.62 -14.68
N HIS A 144 8.06 5.77 -13.74
CA HIS A 144 7.88 4.85 -12.61
C HIS A 144 6.40 4.45 -12.46
N GLY A 145 6.00 3.32 -13.08
CA GLY A 145 4.65 2.75 -12.92
C GLY A 145 3.82 2.66 -14.21
N LYS A 146 4.28 3.21 -15.34
CA LYS A 146 3.59 3.06 -16.64
C LYS A 146 3.68 1.64 -17.21
N TYR A 147 4.79 0.97 -16.94
CA TYR A 147 5.04 -0.41 -17.37
C TYR A 147 5.57 -1.21 -16.18
N PHE A 148 5.23 -2.48 -16.14
CA PHE A 148 5.72 -3.42 -15.15
C PHE A 148 6.01 -4.75 -15.84
N PHE A 149 7.09 -5.41 -15.45
CA PHE A 149 7.45 -6.74 -15.95
C PHE A 149 6.51 -7.79 -15.37
N ARG A 150 6.03 -8.74 -16.18
CA ARG A 150 5.26 -9.88 -15.68
C ARG A 150 6.07 -11.13 -15.96
N GLY A 151 6.28 -11.94 -14.93
CA GLY A 151 7.05 -13.17 -15.02
C GLY A 151 6.21 -14.38 -14.68
N ASN A 152 6.67 -15.57 -15.08
CA ASN A 152 6.03 -16.82 -14.65
C ASN A 152 7.12 -17.82 -14.29
N VAL A 153 6.94 -18.48 -13.16
CA VAL A 153 7.84 -19.51 -12.60
C VAL A 153 6.99 -20.69 -12.14
N THR A 154 7.63 -21.84 -11.97
CA THR A 154 6.94 -22.97 -11.35
C THR A 154 6.66 -22.68 -9.87
N VAL A 155 5.60 -23.29 -9.34
CA VAL A 155 5.19 -23.07 -7.95
C VAL A 155 6.26 -23.64 -7.02
N GLU A 156 6.86 -24.76 -7.40
CA GLU A 156 7.88 -25.47 -6.66
C GLU A 156 9.16 -24.64 -6.53
N GLU A 157 9.68 -24.08 -7.63
CA GLU A 157 10.86 -23.20 -7.61
C GLU A 157 10.59 -21.93 -6.81
N GLY A 158 9.44 -21.29 -7.06
CA GLY A 158 9.07 -20.06 -6.36
C GLY A 158 8.96 -20.24 -4.85
N LEU A 159 8.38 -21.36 -4.40
CA LEU A 159 8.19 -21.62 -2.99
C LEU A 159 9.50 -21.99 -2.29
N HIS A 160 10.37 -22.76 -2.96
CA HIS A 160 11.71 -23.06 -2.46
C HIS A 160 12.50 -21.78 -2.14
N ASP A 161 12.53 -20.82 -3.08
CA ASP A 161 13.31 -19.59 -2.90
C ASP A 161 12.65 -18.57 -1.97
N LEU A 162 11.32 -18.60 -1.83
CA LEU A 162 10.58 -17.76 -0.87
C LEU A 162 10.79 -18.19 0.58
N GLU A 163 11.11 -19.47 0.82
CA GLU A 163 11.37 -20.02 2.16
C GLU A 163 12.81 -19.78 2.65
N HIS A 164 13.64 -19.17 1.82
CA HIS A 164 15.03 -18.92 2.16
C HIS A 164 15.15 -17.92 3.33
N PRO A 165 16.04 -18.14 4.32
CA PRO A 165 16.13 -17.31 5.53
C PRO A 165 16.52 -15.84 5.31
N ASP A 166 17.11 -15.49 4.16
CA ASP A 166 17.45 -14.10 3.81
C ASP A 166 16.26 -13.33 3.22
N VAL A 167 15.14 -14.01 2.95
CA VAL A 167 13.93 -13.44 2.34
C VAL A 167 12.92 -13.04 3.41
N ALA A 168 12.35 -11.85 3.25
CA ALA A 168 11.21 -11.39 4.02
C ALA A 168 10.14 -10.79 3.10
N LEU A 169 8.87 -10.88 3.54
CA LEU A 169 7.77 -10.16 2.91
C LEU A 169 7.42 -8.94 3.74
N ALA A 170 7.07 -7.84 3.08
CA ALA A 170 6.67 -6.61 3.75
C ALA A 170 5.38 -6.82 4.59
N ASP A 171 5.44 -6.51 5.88
CA ASP A 171 4.32 -6.67 6.83
C ASP A 171 3.07 -5.86 6.46
N GLU A 172 3.25 -4.75 5.72
CA GLU A 172 2.15 -3.88 5.29
C GLU A 172 1.36 -4.42 4.09
N TRP A 173 1.81 -5.54 3.51
CA TRP A 173 1.26 -6.12 2.30
C TRP A 173 0.39 -7.33 2.64
N THR A 174 -0.79 -7.38 2.04
CA THR A 174 -1.74 -8.48 2.23
C THR A 174 -1.83 -9.28 0.94
N TYR A 175 -1.17 -10.43 0.92
CA TYR A 175 -1.20 -11.39 -0.19
C TYR A 175 -2.42 -12.30 -0.07
N CYS A 176 -2.71 -12.73 1.15
CA CYS A 176 -3.84 -13.55 1.53
C CYS A 176 -4.59 -12.88 2.70
N ASN A 177 -5.92 -12.84 2.61
CA ASN A 177 -6.77 -12.28 3.67
C ASN A 177 -6.97 -13.29 4.79
N THR A 178 -6.16 -13.20 5.85
CA THR A 178 -6.24 -14.05 7.03
C THR A 178 -7.20 -13.53 8.10
N ASP A 179 -7.69 -12.29 7.97
CA ASP A 179 -8.55 -11.64 8.95
C ASP A 179 -10.02 -12.11 8.88
N GLU A 180 -10.46 -12.55 7.69
CA GLU A 180 -11.84 -12.96 7.40
C GLU A 180 -12.30 -14.14 8.26
N HIS A 181 -11.41 -15.09 8.53
CA HIS A 181 -11.73 -16.30 9.28
C HIS A 181 -10.82 -16.41 10.51
N PRO A 182 -11.37 -16.58 11.72
CA PRO A 182 -10.57 -16.69 12.95
C PRO A 182 -9.50 -17.79 12.91
N GLU A 183 -9.75 -18.84 12.14
CA GLU A 183 -8.85 -19.98 11.94
C GLU A 183 -7.58 -19.63 11.13
N HIS A 184 -7.56 -18.53 10.38
CA HIS A 184 -6.38 -18.13 9.59
C HIS A 184 -5.53 -17.06 10.27
N ARG A 185 -6.00 -16.46 11.37
CA ARG A 185 -5.35 -15.29 12.00
C ARG A 185 -3.95 -15.56 12.56
N TYR A 186 -3.62 -16.81 12.85
CA TYR A 186 -2.31 -17.17 13.36
C TYR A 186 -1.26 -17.36 12.25
N LEU A 187 -1.69 -17.43 10.99
CA LEU A 187 -0.82 -17.70 9.85
C LEU A 187 -0.02 -16.45 9.47
N SER A 188 1.28 -16.65 9.24
CA SER A 188 2.08 -15.68 8.51
C SER A 188 1.64 -15.61 7.04
N GLN A 189 1.96 -14.51 6.36
CA GLN A 189 1.64 -14.37 4.94
C GLN A 189 2.31 -15.45 4.07
N ILE A 190 3.55 -15.86 4.41
CA ILE A 190 4.25 -16.94 3.71
C ILE A 190 3.51 -18.28 3.89
N GLU A 191 3.09 -18.63 5.11
CA GLU A 191 2.31 -19.85 5.36
C GLU A 191 0.94 -19.81 4.67
N ALA A 192 0.27 -18.67 4.65
CA ALA A 192 -0.99 -18.49 3.94
C ALA A 192 -0.84 -18.74 2.43
N ILE A 193 0.25 -18.22 1.83
CA ILE A 193 0.58 -18.48 0.43
C ILE A 193 0.81 -19.98 0.17
N LYS A 194 1.53 -20.68 1.06
CA LYS A 194 1.75 -22.14 0.93
C LYS A 194 0.44 -22.93 0.92
N ILE A 195 -0.44 -22.65 1.87
CA ILE A 195 -1.74 -23.33 2.00
C ILE A 195 -2.60 -23.07 0.76
N TYR A 196 -2.62 -21.82 0.28
CA TYR A 196 -3.32 -21.42 -0.93
C TYR A 196 -2.82 -22.18 -2.17
N LEU A 197 -1.49 -22.21 -2.38
CA LEU A 197 -0.87 -22.87 -3.53
C LEU A 197 -1.00 -24.39 -3.49
N SER A 198 -1.03 -24.98 -2.29
CA SER A 198 -1.24 -26.42 -2.08
C SER A 198 -2.69 -26.86 -2.32
N GLY A 199 -3.63 -25.91 -2.46
CA GLY A 199 -5.06 -26.19 -2.64
C GLY A 199 -5.73 -26.80 -1.40
N GLN A 200 -5.10 -26.68 -0.22
CA GLN A 200 -5.58 -27.32 1.01
C GLN A 200 -6.79 -26.62 1.62
N GLU A 201 -6.93 -25.30 1.42
CA GLU A 201 -8.02 -24.52 2.02
C GLU A 201 -8.68 -23.58 0.97
N PRO A 202 -9.84 -23.96 0.42
CA PRO A 202 -10.54 -23.16 -0.58
C PRO A 202 -11.17 -21.88 -0.01
N ARG A 203 -11.28 -21.75 1.33
CA ARG A 203 -11.82 -20.55 1.98
C ARG A 203 -10.82 -19.40 2.10
N LEU A 204 -9.54 -19.64 1.88
CA LEU A 204 -8.52 -18.59 1.97
C LEU A 204 -8.52 -17.73 0.69
N HIS A 205 -8.95 -16.48 0.81
CA HIS A 205 -8.95 -15.54 -0.32
C HIS A 205 -7.59 -14.87 -0.48
N CYS A 206 -6.93 -15.08 -1.63
CA CYS A 206 -5.63 -14.51 -1.94
C CYS A 206 -5.59 -13.82 -3.32
N ASP A 207 -4.72 -12.82 -3.48
CA ASP A 207 -4.43 -12.21 -4.77
C ASP A 207 -3.46 -13.09 -5.56
N LYS A 208 -4.03 -13.89 -6.47
CA LYS A 208 -3.27 -14.80 -7.33
C LYS A 208 -2.21 -14.08 -8.18
N GLU A 209 -2.51 -12.90 -8.70
CA GLU A 209 -1.56 -12.18 -9.56
C GLU A 209 -0.38 -11.67 -8.74
N LEU A 210 -0.63 -11.13 -7.55
CA LEU A 210 0.43 -10.67 -6.67
C LEU A 210 1.31 -11.85 -6.22
N ILE A 211 0.73 -12.97 -5.82
CA ILE A 211 1.48 -14.17 -5.40
C ILE A 211 2.39 -14.67 -6.53
N GLN A 212 1.90 -14.74 -7.77
CA GLN A 212 2.72 -15.16 -8.91
C GLN A 212 3.94 -14.24 -9.11
N GLU A 213 3.75 -12.93 -8.95
CA GLU A 213 4.85 -11.97 -9.06
C GLU A 213 5.84 -12.06 -7.91
N VAL A 214 5.39 -12.34 -6.68
CA VAL A 214 6.27 -12.58 -5.53
C VAL A 214 7.14 -13.81 -5.74
N LEU A 215 6.55 -14.91 -6.22
CA LEU A 215 7.29 -16.13 -6.53
C LEU A 215 8.32 -15.88 -7.64
N PHE A 216 7.94 -15.12 -8.67
CA PHE A 216 8.87 -14.71 -9.72
C PHE A 216 10.02 -13.86 -9.18
N ASP A 217 9.72 -12.85 -8.35
CA ASP A 217 10.72 -12.01 -7.71
C ASP A 217 11.65 -12.83 -6.80
N ALA A 218 11.14 -13.84 -6.09
CA ALA A 218 11.95 -14.72 -5.24
C ALA A 218 13.01 -15.49 -6.05
N VAL A 219 12.62 -16.07 -7.19
CA VAL A 219 13.48 -16.84 -8.08
C VAL A 219 14.51 -15.96 -8.80
N VAL A 220 14.07 -14.83 -9.36
CA VAL A 220 14.96 -13.91 -10.09
C VAL A 220 16.04 -13.34 -9.17
N THR A 221 15.72 -13.17 -7.89
CA THR A 221 16.64 -12.58 -6.91
C THR A 221 17.48 -13.62 -6.17
N ALA A 222 17.17 -14.92 -6.28
CA ALA A 222 17.90 -16.00 -5.62
C ALA A 222 19.43 -16.01 -5.89
N PRO A 223 19.93 -15.74 -7.12
CA PRO A 223 21.37 -15.70 -7.37
C PRO A 223 22.14 -14.64 -6.58
N LEU A 224 21.46 -13.64 -6.00
CA LEU A 224 22.12 -12.61 -5.17
C LEU A 224 22.69 -13.17 -3.88
N GLU A 225 22.10 -14.23 -3.33
CA GLU A 225 22.59 -14.87 -2.12
C GLU A 225 24.02 -15.39 -2.33
N ALA A 226 24.23 -16.18 -3.39
CA ALA A 226 25.55 -16.70 -3.75
C ALA A 226 26.53 -15.56 -4.08
N TYR A 227 26.06 -14.52 -4.78
CA TYR A 227 26.89 -13.36 -5.10
C TYR A 227 27.34 -12.61 -3.85
N TRP A 228 26.43 -12.27 -2.94
CA TRP A 228 26.77 -11.60 -1.68
C TRP A 228 27.65 -12.47 -0.78
N THR A 229 27.38 -13.77 -0.71
CA THR A 229 28.23 -14.71 0.04
C THR A 229 29.64 -14.77 -0.54
N SER A 230 29.80 -14.77 -1.86
CA SER A 230 31.12 -14.71 -2.51
C SER A 230 31.88 -13.42 -2.16
N LEU A 231 31.17 -12.30 -2.02
CA LEU A 231 31.75 -11.02 -1.59
C LEU A 231 32.17 -11.05 -0.12
N VAL A 232 31.43 -11.72 0.76
CA VAL A 232 31.82 -11.95 2.17
C VAL A 232 33.11 -12.76 2.24
N LEU A 233 33.20 -13.86 1.49
CA LEU A 233 34.38 -14.73 1.50
C LEU A 233 35.62 -14.01 0.95
N ASN A 234 35.45 -13.20 -0.10
CA ASN A 234 36.49 -12.35 -0.67
C ASN A 234 36.82 -11.10 0.18
N LYS A 235 36.04 -10.80 1.23
CA LYS A 235 36.29 -9.68 2.15
C LYS A 235 37.58 -9.89 2.95
N SER A 236 38.05 -11.13 3.09
CA SER A 236 39.38 -11.46 3.60
C SER A 236 40.54 -10.85 2.79
N GLU A 237 40.32 -10.54 1.50
CA GLU A 237 41.27 -9.83 0.63
C GLU A 237 40.92 -8.34 0.42
N ASN A 238 39.74 -7.89 0.87
CA ASN A 238 39.20 -6.54 0.62
C ASN A 238 38.54 -5.93 1.87
N SER A 239 39.27 -5.90 2.99
CA SER A 239 38.83 -5.33 4.28
C SER A 239 38.40 -3.85 4.19
N ASP A 240 38.85 -3.13 3.17
CA ASP A 240 38.69 -1.68 3.05
C ASP A 240 37.35 -1.22 2.47
N LYS A 241 36.43 -2.14 2.14
CA LYS A 241 35.19 -1.77 1.42
C LYS A 241 34.07 -1.19 2.29
N GLY A 242 34.18 -1.20 3.62
CA GLY A 242 33.25 -0.49 4.52
C GLY A 242 31.75 -0.84 4.38
N VAL A 243 31.39 -1.87 3.60
CA VAL A 243 30.00 -2.30 3.42
C VAL A 243 29.61 -3.18 4.61
N GLU A 244 28.58 -2.75 5.32
CA GLU A 244 28.02 -3.44 6.49
C GLU A 244 26.79 -4.27 6.15
N ILE A 245 25.90 -3.74 5.31
CA ILE A 245 24.61 -4.35 4.95
C ILE A 245 24.38 -4.19 3.45
N ALA A 246 23.92 -5.25 2.78
CA ALA A 246 23.26 -5.14 1.48
C ALA A 246 21.81 -5.57 1.62
N TYR A 247 20.94 -4.89 0.90
CA TYR A 247 19.55 -5.26 0.82
C TYR A 247 19.03 -5.06 -0.60
N LEU A 248 18.01 -5.84 -0.94
CA LEU A 248 17.21 -5.66 -2.13
C LEU A 248 15.75 -5.55 -1.68
N GLY A 249 15.05 -4.52 -2.14
CA GLY A 249 13.59 -4.44 -2.05
C GLY A 249 13.01 -4.55 -3.44
N THR A 250 12.09 -5.49 -3.64
CA THR A 250 11.35 -5.66 -4.88
C THR A 250 10.04 -4.90 -4.82
N ARG A 251 9.41 -4.74 -5.99
CA ARG A 251 8.12 -4.04 -6.07
C ARG A 251 6.97 -4.83 -5.46
N THR A 252 7.11 -6.14 -5.25
CA THR A 252 6.05 -7.03 -4.77
C THR A 252 6.03 -7.12 -3.25
N GLY A 253 6.91 -6.40 -2.56
CA GLY A 253 7.05 -6.45 -1.12
C GLY A 253 8.05 -7.51 -0.65
N LEU A 254 8.65 -8.29 -1.55
CA LEU A 254 9.76 -9.19 -1.21
C LEU A 254 11.05 -8.38 -0.98
N SER A 255 11.72 -8.66 0.12
CA SER A 255 13.05 -8.11 0.41
C SER A 255 14.05 -9.22 0.70
N ARG A 256 15.31 -8.99 0.33
CA ARG A 256 16.46 -9.81 0.73
C ARG A 256 17.45 -8.96 1.49
N ILE A 257 17.98 -9.46 2.60
CA ILE A 257 18.94 -8.73 3.44
C ILE A 257 20.14 -9.63 3.75
N ASN A 258 21.35 -9.11 3.57
CA ASN A 258 22.58 -9.79 3.96
C ASN A 258 23.46 -8.85 4.79
N LEU A 259 23.97 -9.38 5.91
CA LEU A 259 24.83 -8.68 6.86
C LEU A 259 26.28 -9.13 6.63
N PHE A 260 27.17 -8.19 6.34
CA PHE A 260 28.60 -8.44 6.13
C PHE A 260 29.44 -8.25 7.40
N VAL A 261 28.79 -8.04 8.54
CA VAL A 261 29.38 -7.73 9.85
C VAL A 261 28.65 -8.55 10.90
N VAL A 262 29.37 -8.98 11.95
CA VAL A 262 28.80 -9.78 13.04
C VAL A 262 27.77 -8.92 13.79
N PRO A 263 26.58 -9.46 14.15
CA PRO A 263 25.53 -8.69 14.82
C PRO A 263 25.97 -7.92 16.08
N ASP A 264 26.98 -8.41 16.79
CA ASP A 264 27.52 -7.79 18.02
C ASP A 264 28.22 -6.45 17.76
N GLU A 265 28.67 -6.17 16.54
CA GLU A 265 29.31 -4.89 16.17
C GLU A 265 28.27 -3.82 15.75
N LEU A 266 27.04 -4.22 15.40
CA LEU A 266 25.96 -3.29 15.01
C LEU A 266 25.34 -2.53 16.20
N THR A 267 25.55 -2.99 17.44
CA THR A 267 24.94 -2.39 18.65
C THR A 267 25.70 -1.21 19.25
N ASN A 268 26.82 -0.79 18.67
CA ASN A 268 27.61 0.35 19.16
C ASN A 268 27.60 1.52 18.18
N GLN A 269 26.48 2.23 18.07
CA GLN A 269 26.44 3.64 17.61
C GLN A 269 25.13 4.34 17.97
#